data_AF-A0A1F4C7N0-F1
#
_entry.id   AF-A0A1F4C7N0-F1
#
_cell.length_a   1.000
_cell.length_b   1.000
_cell.length_c   1.000
_cell.angle_alpha   90.00
_cell.angle_beta   90.00
_cell.angle_gamma   90.00
#
_symmetry.space_group_name_H-M   'P 1'
#
loop_
_entity.id
_entity.type
_entity.pdbx_description
1 polymer ?
#
loop_
_entity_poly.entity_id
_entity_poly.type
_entity_poly.pdbx_seq_one_letter_code
_entity_poly.pdbx_strand_id
1 'polypeptide(L)'
;MAEQLTVHDPRGFPPKVTGKRLAPRLQSLDGKVLYLVDCLFDNSEVFMNQLLDWFGEHLPSVDARIIKPRQSWVDDPDMCAKVQADGHAAVLGVGL
;
A
#
# COMPACT_ATOMS: atom_id res chain seq x y z
N MET A 1 13.52 -51.68 -17.00
CA MET A 1 14.16 -50.39 -17.31
C MET A 1 14.12 -49.56 -16.04
N ALA A 2 15.21 -48.92 -15.62
CA ALA A 2 15.22 -48.09 -14.42
C ALA A 2 14.58 -46.72 -14.73
N GLU A 3 13.69 -46.25 -13.85
CA GLU A 3 13.11 -44.91 -13.96
C GLU A 3 14.14 -43.83 -13.61
N GLN A 4 14.10 -42.73 -14.35
CA GLN A 4 15.00 -41.60 -14.14
C GLN A 4 14.40 -40.64 -13.11
N LEU A 5 15.26 -40.10 -12.25
CA LEU A 5 14.92 -39.03 -11.30
C LEU A 5 15.23 -37.66 -11.92
N THR A 6 14.27 -36.75 -11.87
CA THR A 6 14.50 -35.35 -12.21
C THR A 6 15.17 -34.64 -11.02
N VAL A 7 16.36 -34.11 -11.23
CA VAL A 7 17.11 -33.34 -10.23
C VAL A 7 17.19 -31.89 -10.69
N HIS A 8 16.68 -30.96 -9.89
CA HIS A 8 16.73 -29.52 -10.16
C HIS A 8 18.04 -28.92 -9.63
N ASP A 9 18.66 -28.01 -10.40
CA ASP A 9 19.85 -27.28 -9.97
C ASP A 9 19.47 -26.22 -8.92
N PRO A 10 19.99 -26.31 -7.68
CA PRO A 10 19.63 -25.37 -6.60
C PRO A 10 20.17 -23.96 -6.82
N ARG A 11 21.06 -23.74 -7.80
CA ARG A 11 21.63 -22.42 -8.08
C ARG A 11 20.66 -21.50 -8.82
N GLY A 12 19.71 -22.06 -9.55
CA GLY A 12 18.73 -21.32 -10.35
C GLY A 12 19.37 -20.27 -11.27
N PHE A 13 18.55 -19.35 -11.79
CA PHE A 13 19.01 -18.10 -12.38
C PHE A 13 18.32 -16.97 -11.62
N PRO A 14 19.05 -15.92 -11.18
CA PRO A 14 18.41 -14.80 -10.54
C PRO A 14 17.42 -14.16 -11.53
N PRO A 15 16.20 -13.81 -11.08
CA PRO A 15 15.22 -13.17 -11.94
C PRO A 15 15.77 -11.83 -12.44
N LYS A 16 15.33 -11.40 -13.63
CA LYS A 16 15.62 -10.03 -14.08
C LYS A 16 14.95 -9.05 -13.12
N VAL A 17 15.76 -8.35 -12.34
CA VAL A 17 15.27 -7.29 -11.45
C VAL A 17 15.29 -5.97 -12.20
N THR A 18 14.13 -5.31 -12.28
CA THR A 18 14.02 -3.94 -12.76
C THR A 18 13.82 -3.00 -11.59
N GLY A 19 14.62 -1.93 -11.52
CA GLY A 19 14.48 -0.93 -10.48
C GLY A 19 13.16 -0.18 -10.65
N LYS A 20 12.32 -0.17 -9.61
CA LYS A 20 11.16 0.71 -9.53
C LYS A 20 11.58 1.99 -8.80
N ARG A 21 11.25 3.15 -9.37
CA ARG A 21 11.46 4.43 -8.66
C ARG A 21 10.41 4.57 -7.57
N LEU A 22 10.80 5.21 -6.47
CA LEU A 22 9.85 5.68 -5.46
C LEU A 22 8.90 6.71 -6.08
N ALA A 23 7.72 6.84 -5.47
CA ALA A 23 6.78 7.88 -5.84
C ALA A 23 7.45 9.26 -5.75
N PRO A 24 7.21 10.16 -6.72
CA PRO A 24 7.76 11.50 -6.67
C PRO A 24 7.25 12.24 -5.44
N ARG A 25 8.12 13.01 -4.77
CA ARG A 25 7.75 13.80 -3.61
C ARG A 25 6.86 14.97 -4.03
N LEU A 26 5.72 15.10 -3.37
CA LEU A 26 4.86 16.28 -3.50
C LEU A 26 5.50 17.48 -2.78
N GLN A 27 5.32 18.67 -3.35
CA GLN A 27 5.78 19.92 -2.71
C GLN A 27 4.92 20.32 -1.50
N SER A 28 3.61 20.05 -1.57
CA SER A 28 2.64 20.24 -0.48
C SER A 28 1.49 19.22 -0.61
N LEU A 29 0.74 19.03 0.48
CA LEU A 29 -0.52 18.29 0.52
C LEU A 29 -1.76 19.19 0.39
N ASP A 30 -1.60 20.51 0.30
CA ASP A 30 -2.74 21.44 0.18
C ASP A 30 -3.59 21.13 -1.06
N GLY A 31 -4.90 20.95 -0.83
CA GLY A 31 -5.87 20.60 -1.87
C GLY A 31 -5.65 19.21 -2.47
N LYS A 32 -4.85 18.35 -1.82
CA LYS A 32 -4.54 17.00 -2.30
C LYS A 32 -5.40 15.96 -1.62
N VAL A 33 -5.71 14.91 -2.37
CA VAL A 33 -6.35 13.71 -1.87
C VAL A 33 -5.29 12.78 -1.27
N LEU A 34 -5.41 12.51 0.02
CA LEU A 34 -4.55 11.60 0.78
C LEU A 34 -5.34 10.37 1.19
N TYR A 35 -4.95 9.19 0.71
CA TYR A 35 -5.56 7.94 1.17
C TYR A 35 -4.84 7.40 2.42
N LEU A 36 -5.61 7.21 3.49
CA LEU A 36 -5.21 6.50 4.69
C LEU A 36 -5.61 5.02 4.51
N VAL A 37 -4.65 4.18 4.12
CA VAL A 37 -4.89 2.77 3.83
C VAL A 37 -4.78 1.99 5.13
N ASP A 38 -5.92 1.57 5.68
CA ASP A 38 -5.97 0.65 6.80
C ASP A 38 -5.79 -0.78 6.27
N CYS A 39 -4.60 -1.35 6.47
CA CYS A 39 -4.23 -2.66 5.94
C CYS A 39 -4.77 -3.84 6.76
N LEU A 40 -5.74 -3.61 7.66
CA LEU A 40 -6.38 -4.64 8.49
C LEU A 40 -5.38 -5.37 9.40
N PHE A 41 -4.42 -4.63 9.95
CA PHE A 41 -3.55 -5.10 11.03
C PHE A 41 -4.20 -4.80 12.38
N ASP A 42 -3.71 -5.45 13.44
CA ASP A 42 -4.25 -5.20 14.78
C ASP A 42 -4.13 -3.70 15.12
N ASN A 43 -5.28 -3.12 15.49
CA ASN A 43 -5.41 -1.73 15.91
C ASN A 43 -5.09 -0.66 14.84
N SER A 44 -4.90 -1.02 13.56
CA SER A 44 -4.65 -0.04 12.49
C SER A 44 -5.84 0.89 12.25
N GLU A 45 -7.06 0.38 12.40
CA GLU A 45 -8.29 1.19 12.25
C GLU A 45 -8.36 2.36 13.24
N VAL A 46 -8.07 2.11 14.52
CA VAL A 46 -8.13 3.15 15.57
C VAL A 46 -7.13 4.26 15.26
N PHE A 47 -5.92 3.89 14.86
CA PHE A 47 -4.90 4.86 14.47
C PHE A 47 -5.30 5.65 13.22
N MET A 48 -5.86 4.99 12.20
CA MET A 48 -6.28 5.66 10.97
C MET A 48 -7.43 6.65 11.18
N ASN A 49 -8.37 6.32 12.07
CA ASN A 49 -9.43 7.25 12.46
C ASN A 49 -8.85 8.48 13.19
N GLN A 50 -7.96 8.29 14.15
CA GLN A 50 -7.31 9.41 14.83
C GLN A 50 -6.48 10.28 13.88
N LEU A 51 -5.81 9.66 12.90
CA LEU A 51 -5.04 10.38 11.90
C LEU A 51 -5.96 11.18 10.97
N LEU A 52 -7.10 10.61 10.57
CA LEU A 52 -8.13 11.32 9.80
C LEU A 52 -8.63 12.56 10.56
N ASP A 53 -8.97 12.41 11.84
CA ASP A 53 -9.42 13.50 12.70
C ASP A 53 -8.34 14.58 12.82
N TRP A 54 -7.08 14.17 13.04
CA TRP A 54 -5.94 15.10 13.11
C TRP A 54 -5.76 15.91 11.82
N PHE A 55 -5.92 15.29 10.64
CA PHE A 55 -5.89 16.03 9.37
C PHE A 55 -7.04 17.02 9.28
N GLY A 56 -8.25 16.63 9.71
CA GLY A 56 -9.41 17.53 9.74
C GLY A 56 -9.19 18.75 10.65
N GLU A 57 -8.55 18.57 11.80
CA GLU A 57 -8.30 19.65 12.77
C GLU A 57 -7.12 20.55 12.38
N HIS A 58 -6.03 19.97 11.88
CA HIS A 58 -4.77 20.69 11.73
C HIS A 58 -4.39 21.01 10.28
N LEU A 59 -4.90 20.24 9.30
CA LEU A 59 -4.62 20.40 7.88
C LEU A 59 -5.90 20.23 7.04
N PRO A 60 -6.94 21.06 7.27
CA PRO A 60 -8.24 20.92 6.61
C PRO A 60 -8.20 21.14 5.08
N SER A 61 -7.09 21.67 4.54
CA SER A 61 -6.86 21.77 3.10
C SER A 61 -6.59 20.40 2.45
N VAL A 62 -6.23 19.38 3.23
CA VAL A 62 -5.96 18.02 2.77
C VAL A 62 -7.26 17.21 2.78
N ASP A 63 -7.60 16.62 1.64
CA ASP A 63 -8.73 15.71 1.52
C ASP A 63 -8.29 14.29 1.91
N ALA A 64 -8.26 14.04 3.22
CA ALA A 64 -7.90 12.75 3.80
C ALA A 64 -9.08 11.77 3.75
N ARG A 65 -8.84 10.53 3.30
CA ARG A 65 -9.87 9.50 3.11
C ARG A 65 -9.38 8.14 3.56
N ILE A 66 -10.17 7.41 4.34
CA ILE A 66 -9.84 6.03 4.72
C ILE A 66 -10.27 5.07 3.61
N ILE A 67 -9.43 4.08 3.33
CA ILE A 67 -9.73 2.94 2.45
C ILE A 67 -9.12 1.66 3.03
N LYS A 68 -9.78 0.51 2.80
CA LYS A 68 -9.35 -0.80 3.30
C LYS A 68 -9.27 -1.80 2.15
N PRO A 69 -8.30 -2.73 2.13
CA PRO A 69 -8.35 -3.88 1.24
C PRO A 69 -9.44 -4.85 1.68
N ARG A 70 -9.86 -5.75 0.79
CA ARG A 70 -10.81 -6.82 1.13
C ARG A 70 -10.32 -7.77 2.22
N GLN A 71 -9.01 -8.05 2.27
CA GLN A 71 -8.38 -9.00 3.19
C GLN A 71 -6.96 -8.56 3.52
N SER A 72 -6.48 -8.88 4.72
CA SER A 72 -5.07 -8.70 5.08
C SER A 72 -4.20 -9.68 4.27
N TRP A 73 -2.98 -9.28 3.91
CA TRP A 73 -1.99 -10.11 3.19
C TRP A 73 -2.36 -10.57 1.78
N VAL A 74 -3.48 -10.08 1.23
CA VAL A 74 -3.91 -10.36 -0.14
C VAL A 74 -3.96 -9.05 -0.92
N ASP A 75 -3.32 -9.02 -2.09
CA ASP A 75 -3.37 -7.86 -2.97
C ASP A 75 -4.81 -7.55 -3.37
N ASP A 76 -5.21 -6.29 -3.22
CA ASP A 76 -6.47 -5.77 -3.70
C ASP A 76 -6.24 -4.83 -4.90
N PRO A 77 -6.23 -5.36 -6.14
CA PRO A 77 -5.91 -4.55 -7.33
C PRO A 77 -6.97 -3.47 -7.59
N ASP A 78 -8.23 -3.70 -7.21
CA ASP A 78 -9.30 -2.72 -7.39
C ASP A 78 -9.13 -1.54 -6.43
N MET A 79 -8.77 -1.82 -5.17
CA MET A 79 -8.40 -0.79 -4.20
C MET A 79 -7.18 0.01 -4.67
N CYS A 80 -6.12 -0.67 -5.11
CA CYS A 80 -4.91 -0.02 -5.64
C CYS A 80 -5.22 0.86 -6.85
N ALA A 81 -6.06 0.39 -7.78
CA ALA A 81 -6.49 1.16 -8.94
C ALA A 81 -7.25 2.42 -8.54
N LYS A 82 -8.11 2.34 -7.52
CA LYS A 82 -8.82 3.50 -6.97
C LYS A 82 -7.87 4.53 -6.37
N VAL A 83 -6.92 4.08 -5.56
CA VAL A 83 -5.89 4.96 -4.96
C VAL A 83 -5.04 5.62 -6.05
N GLN A 84 -4.69 4.89 -7.10
CA GLN A 84 -3.92 5.42 -8.23
C GLN A 84 -4.71 6.43 -9.07
N ALA A 85 -6.02 6.22 -9.25
CA ALA A 85 -6.87 7.10 -10.05
C ALA A 85 -7.20 8.40 -9.34
N ASP A 86 -7.54 8.32 -8.04
CA ASP A 86 -8.12 9.43 -7.30
C ASP A 86 -7.11 10.09 -6.33
N GLY A 87 -6.05 9.37 -5.95
CA GLY A 87 -5.14 9.75 -4.88
C GLY A 87 -3.89 10.48 -5.37
N HIS A 88 -3.39 11.40 -4.56
CA HIS A 88 -2.10 12.05 -4.78
C HIS A 88 -1.01 11.44 -3.90
N ALA A 89 -1.37 10.97 -2.71
CA ALA A 89 -0.49 10.32 -1.76
C ALA A 89 -1.26 9.24 -0.97
N ALA A 90 -0.53 8.33 -0.34
CA ALA A 90 -1.09 7.33 0.55
C ALA A 90 -0.21 7.14 1.80
N VAL A 91 -0.86 6.91 2.94
CA VAL A 91 -0.24 6.41 4.18
C VAL A 91 -0.72 4.98 4.39
N LEU A 92 0.19 4.03 4.56
CA LEU A 92 -0.16 2.63 4.80
C LEU A 92 -0.05 2.30 6.28
N GLY A 93 -1.16 1.84 6.86
CA GLY A 93 -1.28 1.38 8.24
C GLY A 93 -1.00 -0.10 8.34
N VAL A 94 0.28 -0.46 8.35
CA VAL A 94 0.73 -1.85 8.39
C VAL A 94 0.93 -2.40 9.81
N GLY A 95 0.39 -1.74 10.84
CA GLY A 95 0.38 -2.18 12.23
C GLY A 95 1.71 -2.74 12.77
N LEU A 96 1.63 -3.54 13.84
CA LEU A 96 2.67 -4.44 14.33
C LEU A 96 2.26 -5.89 14.06
#